data_AF-A0A1F8QF36-F1
#
_entry.id   AF-A0A1F8QF36-F1
#
_cell.length_a   1.000
_cell.length_b   1.000
_cell.length_c   1.000
_cell.angle_alpha   90.00
_cell.angle_beta   90.00
_cell.angle_gamma   90.00
#
_symmetry.space_group_name_H-M   'P 1'
#
loop_
_entity.id
_entity.type
_entity.pdbx_description
1 polymer ?
#
loop_
_entity_poly.entity_id
_entity_poly.type
_entity_poly.pdbx_seq_one_letter_code
_entity_poly.pdbx_strand_id
1 'polypeptide(L)'
;MTKIFNGFNVDSLPGDQFQKTVLLIAPPVYDTQYWSQWSQPYGLLRIAALLKKHHYKRLDLFDFMEVHEGNRIHQHRINTGESYAEREELSRPIQPHRITKPGDPDTLELFRYHFGKTWQEFDAWLDEKEFTPNRPPDEIWVSAVMTYWWESVRDLIARLRSRFGPKPLIILGGIYPTLVPHHAAEFTQPDIVVAGEVAEANDLWTDLSLYETPPNYAIITPSRGCPYNCAYCAQRAINEGRIKVHFRSVDDIYAEMRDKYERFGIQDFAFYADFLLWDFEDNLLPLLERIAATKDAIFRIYAPEGLDVRFLSQSQRLVDALKAAHLQKVYLPCESIDDEYVRKLNRKHVKLQHFVDAARMCEKAGFRLRNLEVNAFLLYGLPEESVDRVVKSILFVSEIVGSIIPMLFTPVPSTGIYQQYLPYIQSRGWDRDLHMLNGKLFPFLEMNEGSVADYIDLQRLMFALNTHYRSHSFQVFGETNVSASFRENMRNGFEAFINEYKQVA
;
A
#
# COMPACT_ATOMS: atom_id res chain seq x y z
N MET A 1 8.04 2.30 30.79
CA MET A 1 8.35 1.17 29.88
C MET A 1 7.10 0.91 29.07
N THR A 2 7.22 0.88 27.75
CA THR A 2 6.11 0.66 26.81
C THR A 2 5.46 -0.70 27.05
N LYS A 3 4.12 -0.74 27.07
CA LYS A 3 3.35 -1.99 27.16
C LYS A 3 2.95 -2.45 25.76
N ILE A 4 3.07 -3.74 25.49
CA ILE A 4 2.62 -4.35 24.23
C ILE A 4 1.38 -5.21 24.53
N PHE A 5 0.28 -4.95 23.82
CA PHE A 5 -0.96 -5.72 23.95
C PHE A 5 -1.25 -6.51 22.68
N ASN A 6 -1.52 -7.80 22.83
CA ASN A 6 -2.18 -8.63 21.83
C ASN A 6 -3.63 -8.83 22.32
N GLY A 7 -4.64 -8.45 21.54
CA GLY A 7 -6.04 -8.46 21.99
C GLY A 7 -6.38 -7.25 22.87
N PHE A 8 -6.12 -6.05 22.35
CA PHE A 8 -6.41 -4.79 23.03
C PHE A 8 -7.93 -4.56 23.18
N ASN A 9 -8.35 -4.04 24.33
CA ASN A 9 -9.73 -3.62 24.63
C ASN A 9 -9.73 -2.19 25.18
N VAL A 10 -10.64 -1.34 24.67
CA VAL A 10 -10.68 0.08 25.04
C VAL A 10 -11.05 0.32 26.50
N ASP A 11 -11.88 -0.56 27.10
CA ASP A 11 -12.28 -0.48 28.52
C ASP A 11 -11.10 -0.79 29.47
N SER A 12 -9.98 -1.30 28.95
CA SER A 12 -8.75 -1.50 29.73
C SER A 12 -7.98 -0.20 29.99
N LEU A 13 -8.35 0.91 29.32
CA LEU A 13 -7.70 2.20 29.47
C LEU A 13 -8.14 2.91 30.76
N PRO A 14 -7.22 3.56 31.50
CA PRO A 14 -7.53 4.18 32.78
C PRO A 14 -8.41 5.44 32.64
N GLY A 15 -9.15 5.80 33.68
CA GLY A 15 -9.92 7.05 33.77
C GLY A 15 -11.35 6.96 33.23
N ASP A 16 -12.12 8.03 33.45
CA ASP A 16 -13.53 8.10 33.05
C ASP A 16 -13.66 8.53 31.57
N GLN A 17 -14.07 7.60 30.70
CA GLN A 17 -14.25 7.84 29.26
C GLN A 17 -15.16 9.02 28.94
N PHE A 18 -16.19 9.30 29.75
CA PHE A 18 -17.14 10.40 29.52
C PHE A 18 -16.52 11.79 29.69
N GLN A 19 -15.30 11.88 30.24
CA GLN A 19 -14.55 13.13 30.38
C GLN A 19 -13.36 13.24 29.43
N LYS A 20 -12.98 12.17 28.74
CA LYS A 20 -11.75 12.10 27.96
C LYS A 20 -11.82 12.87 26.65
N THR A 21 -10.75 13.61 26.39
CA THR A 21 -10.41 14.26 25.13
C THR A 21 -9.35 13.45 24.41
N VAL A 22 -9.58 13.16 23.13
CA VAL A 22 -8.72 12.27 22.34
C VAL A 22 -8.26 12.95 21.07
N LEU A 23 -6.96 12.81 20.80
CA LEU A 23 -6.36 13.18 19.54
C LEU A 23 -6.02 11.94 18.72
N LEU A 24 -6.62 11.78 17.55
CA LEU A 24 -6.29 10.73 16.59
C LEU A 24 -5.32 11.31 15.55
N ILE A 25 -4.20 10.63 15.28
CA ILE A 25 -3.18 11.12 14.35
C ILE A 25 -2.79 10.06 13.32
N ALA A 26 -2.91 10.40 12.04
CA ALA A 26 -2.24 9.69 10.95
C ALA A 26 -0.89 10.40 10.68
N PRO A 27 0.27 9.77 10.94
CA PRO A 27 1.59 10.39 10.85
C PRO A 27 1.94 10.87 9.44
N PRO A 28 2.92 11.80 9.30
CA PRO A 28 3.52 12.08 8.01
C PRO A 28 4.30 10.85 7.51
N VAL A 29 4.68 10.87 6.25
CA VAL A 29 5.46 9.79 5.63
C VAL A 29 6.87 10.27 5.30
N TYR A 30 7.88 9.53 5.73
CA TYR A 30 9.27 9.75 5.33
C TYR A 30 9.70 8.70 4.31
N ASP A 31 9.77 9.06 3.04
CA ASP A 31 10.03 8.13 1.93
C ASP A 31 10.72 8.85 0.76
N THR A 32 11.12 8.12 -0.27
CA THR A 32 11.63 8.69 -1.53
C THR A 32 10.49 9.06 -2.49
N GLN A 33 9.32 8.45 -2.31
CA GLN A 33 8.17 8.59 -3.19
C GLN A 33 6.88 8.23 -2.42
N TYR A 34 5.76 8.94 -2.65
CA TYR A 34 4.49 8.62 -1.98
C TYR A 34 3.27 8.86 -2.88
N TRP A 35 2.37 7.87 -2.93
CA TRP A 35 1.17 7.86 -3.76
C TRP A 35 -0.05 8.08 -2.86
N SER A 36 -0.80 9.16 -3.07
CA SER A 36 -1.89 9.60 -2.18
C SER A 36 -3.23 8.91 -2.44
N GLN A 37 -3.43 8.38 -3.65
CA GLN A 37 -4.70 7.78 -4.03
C GLN A 37 -4.95 6.52 -3.19
N TRP A 38 -6.14 6.41 -2.61
CA TRP A 38 -6.54 5.32 -1.71
C TRP A 38 -5.76 5.27 -0.38
N SER A 39 -5.10 6.36 0.01
CA SER A 39 -4.52 6.49 1.35
C SER A 39 -5.45 7.22 2.31
N GLN A 40 -6.21 6.46 3.09
CA GLN A 40 -7.06 6.95 4.18
C GLN A 40 -6.74 6.13 5.43
N PRO A 41 -6.63 6.74 6.64
CA PRO A 41 -6.33 6.03 7.89
C PRO A 41 -7.57 5.26 8.40
N TYR A 42 -8.11 4.34 7.59
CA TYR A 42 -9.39 3.68 7.83
C TYR A 42 -9.45 2.96 9.18
N GLY A 43 -8.34 2.35 9.62
CA GLY A 43 -8.25 1.73 10.96
C GLY A 43 -8.46 2.75 12.08
N LEU A 44 -7.84 3.93 11.96
CA LEU A 44 -7.98 5.02 12.93
C LEU A 44 -9.40 5.62 12.91
N LEU A 45 -10.01 5.73 11.73
CA LEU A 45 -11.41 6.19 11.58
C LEU A 45 -12.43 5.20 12.17
N ARG A 46 -12.10 3.91 12.21
CA ARG A 46 -12.89 2.90 12.95
C ARG A 46 -12.71 2.98 14.45
N ILE A 47 -11.48 3.25 14.89
CA ILE A 47 -11.22 3.53 16.31
C ILE A 47 -12.03 4.75 16.74
N ALA A 48 -12.10 5.82 15.94
CA ALA A 48 -12.98 6.95 16.23
C ALA A 48 -14.45 6.54 16.42
N ALA A 49 -15.00 5.72 15.52
CA ALA A 49 -16.36 5.19 15.65
C ALA A 49 -16.54 4.38 16.95
N LEU A 50 -15.54 3.56 17.32
CA LEU A 50 -15.52 2.82 18.58
C LEU A 50 -15.53 3.77 19.78
N LEU A 51 -14.64 4.78 19.81
CA LEU A 51 -14.56 5.73 20.92
C LEU A 51 -15.87 6.53 21.08
N LYS A 52 -16.55 6.90 19.99
CA LYS A 52 -17.90 7.50 20.05
C LYS A 52 -18.93 6.56 20.67
N LYS A 53 -18.88 5.26 20.35
CA LYS A 53 -19.74 4.24 20.97
C LYS A 53 -19.47 4.10 22.47
N HIS A 54 -18.24 4.31 22.92
CA HIS A 54 -17.87 4.39 24.34
C HIS A 54 -18.07 5.79 24.95
N HIS A 55 -18.76 6.69 24.25
CA HIS A 55 -19.16 8.01 24.76
C HIS A 55 -18.01 8.92 25.19
N TYR A 56 -16.86 8.81 24.53
CA TYR A 56 -15.75 9.75 24.71
C TYR A 56 -16.21 11.20 24.44
N LYS A 57 -15.78 12.13 25.30
CA LYS A 57 -16.27 13.53 25.31
C LYS A 57 -15.95 14.29 24.04
N ARG A 58 -14.72 14.14 23.55
CA ARG A 58 -14.20 14.90 22.40
C ARG A 58 -13.18 14.06 21.64
N LEU A 59 -13.33 14.03 20.32
CA LEU A 59 -12.39 13.38 19.39
C LEU A 59 -12.02 14.38 18.30
N ASP A 60 -10.73 14.55 18.06
CA ASP A 60 -10.21 15.35 16.95
C ASP A 60 -9.23 14.49 16.13
N LEU A 61 -9.28 14.62 14.80
CA LEU A 61 -8.38 13.93 13.87
C LEU A 61 -7.39 14.93 13.28
N PHE A 62 -6.10 14.60 13.33
CA PHE A 62 -5.09 15.24 12.49
C PHE A 62 -4.49 14.22 11.53
N ASP A 63 -4.85 14.36 10.25
CA ASP A 63 -4.30 13.53 9.19
C ASP A 63 -3.23 14.34 8.43
N PHE A 64 -1.96 13.98 8.63
CA PHE A 64 -0.85 14.62 7.91
C PHE A 64 -0.95 14.42 6.41
N MET A 65 -1.60 13.33 5.98
CA MET A 65 -1.70 12.91 4.59
C MET A 65 -3.01 13.35 3.93
N GLU A 66 -3.89 14.05 4.65
CA GLU A 66 -5.13 14.59 4.09
C GLU A 66 -4.84 15.65 3.02
N VAL A 67 -5.53 15.51 1.90
CA VAL A 67 -5.44 16.39 0.74
C VAL A 67 -6.83 16.63 0.17
N HIS A 68 -7.14 17.89 -0.14
CA HIS A 68 -8.37 18.26 -0.84
C HIS A 68 -8.26 18.04 -2.35
N GLU A 69 -9.40 17.99 -3.04
CA GLU A 69 -9.44 17.81 -4.49
C GLU A 69 -8.56 18.84 -5.22
N GLY A 70 -7.75 18.38 -6.17
CA GLY A 70 -6.87 19.22 -6.98
C GLY A 70 -5.55 19.60 -6.30
N ASN A 71 -5.38 19.34 -5.01
CA ASN A 71 -4.12 19.62 -4.29
C ASN A 71 -3.14 18.45 -4.40
N ARG A 72 -1.84 18.78 -4.30
CA ARG A 72 -0.76 17.79 -4.16
C ARG A 72 -0.37 17.71 -2.69
N ILE A 73 0.06 16.53 -2.25
CA ILE A 73 0.68 16.37 -0.94
C ILE A 73 1.89 17.30 -0.85
N HIS A 74 1.93 18.09 0.21
CA HIS A 74 3.11 18.89 0.53
C HIS A 74 4.31 17.97 0.74
N GLN A 75 5.45 18.33 0.17
CA GLN A 75 6.68 17.58 0.35
C GLN A 75 7.89 18.50 0.42
N HIS A 76 8.84 18.17 1.29
CA HIS A 76 10.16 18.80 1.33
C HIS A 76 11.22 17.75 1.61
N ARG A 77 12.45 18.00 1.14
CA ARG A 77 13.56 17.05 1.28
C ARG A 77 14.03 16.99 2.75
N ILE A 78 14.41 15.80 3.19
CA ILE A 78 14.99 15.53 4.51
C ILE A 78 16.28 14.71 4.37
N ASN A 79 17.17 14.80 5.35
CA ASN A 79 18.33 13.90 5.46
C ASN A 79 17.91 12.53 6.00
N THR A 80 18.71 11.53 5.66
CA THR A 80 18.56 10.17 6.22
C THR A 80 19.21 10.11 7.59
N GLY A 81 18.56 9.43 8.55
CA GLY A 81 19.10 9.22 9.90
C GLY A 81 19.04 10.43 10.85
N GLU A 82 18.51 11.56 10.40
CA GLU A 82 18.22 12.69 11.30
C GLU A 82 16.87 12.52 12.01
N SER A 83 16.76 13.11 13.20
CA SER A 83 15.50 13.25 13.93
C SER A 83 14.98 14.67 13.80
N TYR A 84 13.70 14.77 13.41
CA TYR A 84 12.97 16.02 13.27
C TYR A 84 12.01 16.27 14.45
N ALA A 85 12.18 15.54 15.55
CA ALA A 85 11.37 15.67 16.76
C ALA A 85 11.45 17.07 17.41
N GLU A 86 12.65 17.67 17.40
CA GLU A 86 12.96 18.94 18.08
C GLU A 86 13.49 20.02 17.13
N ARG A 87 13.55 19.74 15.82
CA ARG A 87 14.19 20.61 14.83
C ARG A 87 13.29 20.77 13.62
N GLU A 88 13.05 22.03 13.26
CA GLU A 88 12.36 22.40 12.03
C GLU A 88 13.36 22.63 10.87
N GLU A 89 14.55 23.12 11.21
CA GLU A 89 15.58 23.42 10.21
C GLU A 89 16.39 22.18 9.84
N LEU A 90 16.46 21.94 8.53
CA LEU A 90 17.26 20.87 7.94
C LEU A 90 18.75 21.20 8.04
N SER A 91 19.56 20.22 8.47
CA SER A 91 21.01 20.33 8.29
C SER A 91 21.31 20.42 6.79
N ARG A 92 22.06 21.45 6.37
CA ARG A 92 22.47 21.64 4.98
C ARG A 92 23.95 21.32 4.80
N PRO A 93 24.36 20.74 3.65
CA PRO A 93 23.55 20.36 2.48
C PRO A 93 22.80 19.03 2.67
N ILE A 94 21.59 18.92 2.08
CA ILE A 94 20.81 17.68 2.09
C ILE A 94 21.48 16.64 1.21
N GLN A 95 21.76 15.45 1.76
CA GLN A 95 22.43 14.37 1.05
C GLN A 95 21.43 13.32 0.53
N PRO A 96 21.55 12.88 -0.74
CA PRO A 96 20.76 11.77 -1.24
C PRO A 96 21.23 10.45 -0.62
N HIS A 97 20.31 9.49 -0.52
CA HIS A 97 20.65 8.09 -0.31
C HIS A 97 21.30 7.54 -1.58
N ARG A 98 22.45 6.88 -1.44
CA ARG A 98 23.22 6.32 -2.55
C ARG A 98 23.10 4.81 -2.53
N ILE A 99 22.53 4.27 -3.59
CA ILE A 99 22.39 2.82 -3.80
C ILE A 99 23.46 2.42 -4.81
N THR A 100 24.35 1.54 -4.38
CA THR A 100 25.43 0.99 -5.19
C THR A 100 25.48 -0.52 -5.04
N LYS A 101 26.01 -1.20 -6.05
CA LYS A 101 26.33 -2.63 -5.98
C LYS A 101 27.85 -2.79 -6.03
N PRO A 102 28.47 -3.58 -5.13
CA PRO A 102 29.92 -3.79 -5.18
C PRO A 102 30.37 -4.32 -6.55
N GLY A 103 31.32 -3.61 -7.18
CA GLY A 103 31.85 -3.95 -8.51
C GLY A 103 31.08 -3.33 -9.69
N ASP A 104 29.97 -2.64 -9.44
CA ASP A 104 29.17 -1.92 -10.43
C ASP A 104 29.60 -0.43 -10.49
N PRO A 105 29.85 0.15 -11.67
CA PRO A 105 30.14 1.58 -11.78
C PRO A 105 28.94 2.49 -11.50
N ASP A 106 27.71 1.96 -11.58
CA ASP A 106 26.50 2.77 -11.48
C ASP A 106 26.08 3.04 -10.03
N THR A 107 25.54 4.24 -9.80
CA THR A 107 25.00 4.68 -8.51
C THR A 107 23.64 5.35 -8.72
N LEU A 108 22.65 4.93 -7.96
CA LEU A 108 21.36 5.62 -7.90
C LEU A 108 21.32 6.54 -6.67
N GLU A 109 21.07 7.83 -6.92
CA GLU A 109 20.86 8.82 -5.89
C GLU A 109 19.35 9.10 -5.70
N LEU A 110 18.83 8.84 -4.51
CA LEU A 110 17.45 9.12 -4.14
C LEU A 110 17.39 10.11 -2.98
N PHE A 111 16.62 11.19 -3.17
CA PHE A 111 16.29 12.07 -2.05
C PHE A 111 15.14 11.50 -1.24
N ARG A 112 15.24 11.64 0.08
CA ARG A 112 14.16 11.38 1.01
C ARG A 112 13.35 12.65 1.22
N TYR A 113 12.05 12.50 1.41
CA TYR A 113 11.10 13.59 1.62
C TYR A 113 10.25 13.32 2.85
N HIS A 114 9.92 14.39 3.57
CA HIS A 114 8.73 14.47 4.40
C HIS A 114 7.54 14.70 3.50
N PHE A 115 6.58 13.79 3.49
CA PHE A 115 5.30 13.92 2.83
C PHE A 115 4.20 14.20 3.85
N GLY A 116 3.32 15.15 3.49
CA GLY A 116 2.20 15.57 4.32
C GLY A 116 2.36 17.00 4.83
N LYS A 117 1.38 17.45 5.62
CA LYS A 117 1.40 18.74 6.31
C LYS A 117 2.71 18.91 7.10
N THR A 118 3.19 20.13 7.23
CA THR A 118 4.42 20.46 7.96
C THR A 118 4.22 20.35 9.47
N TRP A 119 5.33 20.25 10.21
CA TRP A 119 5.31 20.28 11.67
C TRP A 119 4.78 21.60 12.24
N GLN A 120 4.96 22.71 11.52
CA GLN A 120 4.42 24.02 11.88
C GLN A 120 2.90 24.06 11.74
N GLU A 121 2.36 23.52 10.64
CA GLU A 121 0.91 23.39 10.46
C GLU A 121 0.29 22.51 11.56
N PHE A 122 0.99 21.44 11.96
CA PHE A 122 0.54 20.59 13.07
C PHE A 122 0.51 21.33 14.41
N ASP A 123 1.56 22.08 14.76
CA ASP A 123 1.55 22.87 16.02
C ASP A 123 0.48 23.94 16.02
N ALA A 124 0.34 24.67 14.91
CA ALA A 124 -0.67 25.71 14.77
C ALA A 124 -2.08 25.13 14.93
N TRP A 125 -2.32 23.96 14.34
CA TRP A 125 -3.59 23.25 14.51
C TRP A 125 -3.82 22.77 15.95
N LEU A 126 -2.79 22.27 16.63
CA LEU A 126 -2.91 21.90 18.05
C LEU A 126 -3.30 23.11 18.91
N ASP A 127 -2.68 24.26 18.68
CA ASP A 127 -3.03 25.51 19.37
C ASP A 127 -4.46 25.95 19.05
N GLU A 128 -4.88 25.90 17.77
CA GLU A 128 -6.24 26.22 17.33
C GLU A 128 -7.30 25.33 18.00
N LYS A 129 -7.02 24.03 18.13
CA LYS A 129 -7.89 23.06 18.80
C LYS A 129 -7.80 23.11 20.34
N GLU A 130 -7.06 24.07 20.89
CA GLU A 130 -6.80 24.28 22.32
C GLU A 130 -5.99 23.17 23.04
N PHE A 131 -5.29 22.32 22.28
CA PHE A 131 -4.37 21.33 22.83
C PHE A 131 -3.01 21.97 23.16
N THR A 132 -2.93 22.58 24.33
CA THR A 132 -1.73 23.29 24.83
C THR A 132 -0.97 22.47 25.89
N PRO A 133 0.28 22.81 26.24
CA PRO A 133 1.00 22.13 27.33
C PRO A 133 0.25 22.11 28.68
N ASN A 134 -0.61 23.11 28.91
CA ASN A 134 -1.46 23.25 30.11
C ASN A 134 -2.82 22.55 29.98
N ARG A 135 -3.23 22.20 28.76
CA ARG A 135 -4.47 21.48 28.43
C ARG A 135 -4.17 20.36 27.42
N PRO A 136 -3.37 19.35 27.81
CA PRO A 136 -3.09 18.23 26.92
C PRO A 136 -4.37 17.40 26.69
N PRO A 137 -4.45 16.64 25.58
CA PRO A 137 -5.44 15.57 25.48
C PRO A 137 -5.19 14.50 26.55
N ASP A 138 -6.21 13.70 26.87
CA ASP A 138 -6.08 12.56 27.77
C ASP A 138 -5.41 11.36 27.06
N GLU A 139 -5.77 11.14 25.79
CA GLU A 139 -5.27 10.05 24.97
C GLU A 139 -4.85 10.55 23.58
N ILE A 140 -3.79 9.97 23.03
CA ILE A 140 -3.35 10.19 21.66
C ILE A 140 -3.23 8.83 20.96
N TRP A 141 -4.01 8.65 19.89
CA TRP A 141 -4.04 7.42 19.11
C TRP A 141 -3.32 7.64 17.78
N VAL A 142 -2.24 6.90 17.56
CA VAL A 142 -1.41 6.98 16.36
C VAL A 142 -1.56 5.70 15.55
N SER A 143 -1.86 5.83 14.25
CA SER A 143 -1.94 4.68 13.34
C SER A 143 -0.78 4.68 12.34
N ALA A 144 0.02 3.62 12.31
CA ALA A 144 1.15 3.48 11.41
C ALA A 144 0.99 2.27 10.47
N VAL A 145 1.11 2.52 9.17
CA VAL A 145 0.87 1.49 8.13
C VAL A 145 2.15 0.74 7.78
N MET A 146 3.16 1.39 7.20
CA MET A 146 4.36 0.69 6.72
C MET A 146 5.48 0.64 7.76
N THR A 147 6.19 -0.49 7.81
CA THR A 147 7.32 -0.68 8.73
C THR A 147 8.49 0.26 8.43
N TYR A 148 8.74 0.55 7.16
CA TYR A 148 9.81 1.45 6.71
C TYR A 148 9.49 2.95 6.84
N TRP A 149 8.32 3.32 7.38
CA TRP A 149 7.96 4.70 7.77
C TRP A 149 8.11 4.96 9.28
N TRP A 150 8.71 4.04 10.03
CA TRP A 150 8.78 4.11 11.50
C TRP A 150 9.41 5.40 12.06
N GLU A 151 10.33 6.03 11.31
CA GLU A 151 11.03 7.23 11.77
C GLU A 151 10.11 8.46 11.89
N SER A 152 9.11 8.60 11.02
CA SER A 152 8.13 9.69 11.14
C SER A 152 7.23 9.50 12.35
N VAL A 153 6.94 8.24 12.73
CA VAL A 153 6.21 7.87 13.94
C VAL A 153 7.04 8.19 15.19
N ARG A 154 8.34 7.85 15.18
CA ARG A 154 9.29 8.22 16.24
C ARG A 154 9.29 9.73 16.46
N ASP A 155 9.46 10.50 15.40
CA ASP A 155 9.56 11.95 15.48
C ASP A 155 8.24 12.58 15.96
N LEU A 156 7.09 12.08 15.48
CA LEU A 156 5.78 12.49 15.96
C LEU A 156 5.63 12.27 17.47
N ILE A 157 5.92 11.06 17.97
CA ILE A 157 5.76 10.74 19.39
C ILE A 157 6.71 11.57 20.25
N ALA A 158 7.98 11.70 19.84
CA ALA A 158 8.95 12.52 20.55
C ALA A 158 8.51 14.00 20.63
N ARG A 159 7.94 14.54 19.55
CA ARG A 159 7.40 15.91 19.51
C ARG A 159 6.20 16.10 20.44
N LEU A 160 5.26 15.15 20.44
CA LEU A 160 4.13 15.12 21.36
C LEU A 160 4.59 15.07 22.83
N ARG A 161 5.63 14.29 23.12
CA ARG A 161 6.25 14.23 24.45
C ARG A 161 6.92 15.53 24.86
N SER A 162 7.63 16.18 23.93
CA SER A 162 8.23 17.50 24.16
C SER A 162 7.15 18.54 24.50
N ARG A 163 6.03 18.53 23.77
CA ARG A 163 4.93 19.49 23.97
C ARG A 163 4.10 19.23 25.23
N PHE A 164 3.67 18.00 25.46
CA PHE A 164 2.68 17.68 26.50
C PHE A 164 3.28 17.00 27.74
N GLY A 165 4.56 16.63 27.70
CA GLY A 165 5.20 15.82 28.73
C GLY A 165 4.60 14.40 28.80
N PRO A 166 4.65 13.75 29.98
CA PRO A 166 4.13 12.40 30.18
C PRO A 166 2.61 12.36 30.43
N LYS A 167 1.90 13.49 30.25
CA LYS A 167 0.49 13.63 30.62
C LYS A 167 -0.47 12.79 29.74
N PRO A 168 -0.43 12.89 28.39
CA PRO A 168 -1.30 12.08 27.54
C PRO A 168 -0.83 10.64 27.47
N LEU A 169 -1.78 9.70 27.48
CA LEU A 169 -1.51 8.31 27.14
C LEU A 169 -1.37 8.17 25.61
N ILE A 170 -0.19 7.80 25.13
CA ILE A 170 0.06 7.58 23.69
C ILE A 170 -0.06 6.11 23.34
N ILE A 171 -0.98 5.82 22.42
CA ILE A 171 -1.32 4.48 21.94
C ILE A 171 -0.95 4.39 20.46
N LEU A 172 -0.09 3.44 20.10
CA LEU A 172 0.36 3.18 18.73
C LEU A 172 -0.24 1.87 18.22
N GLY A 173 -0.99 1.94 17.12
CA GLY A 173 -1.58 0.79 16.43
C GLY A 173 -1.35 0.82 14.91
N GLY A 174 -1.88 -0.17 14.20
CA GLY A 174 -1.76 -0.31 12.75
C GLY A 174 -0.86 -1.47 12.32
N ILE A 175 -0.56 -1.54 11.02
CA ILE A 175 0.17 -2.65 10.41
C ILE A 175 1.63 -2.69 10.91
N TYR A 176 2.32 -1.56 11.00
CA TYR A 176 3.70 -1.51 11.50
C TYR A 176 3.86 -2.12 12.92
N PRO A 177 3.17 -1.62 13.96
CA PRO A 177 3.28 -2.19 15.30
C PRO A 177 2.72 -3.62 15.40
N THR A 178 1.85 -4.03 14.49
CA THR A 178 1.40 -5.43 14.41
C THR A 178 2.51 -6.37 13.93
N LEU A 179 3.27 -5.96 12.91
CA LEU A 179 4.31 -6.80 12.32
C LEU A 179 5.58 -6.89 13.18
N VAL A 180 5.96 -5.79 13.83
CA VAL A 180 7.20 -5.69 14.63
C VAL A 180 6.98 -4.92 15.94
N PRO A 181 6.16 -5.44 16.87
CA PRO A 181 5.75 -4.70 18.07
C PRO A 181 6.91 -4.30 18.99
N HIS A 182 7.94 -5.14 19.10
CA HIS A 182 9.12 -4.82 19.92
C HIS A 182 9.93 -3.66 19.34
N HIS A 183 10.10 -3.63 18.01
CA HIS A 183 10.73 -2.51 17.33
C HIS A 183 9.91 -1.23 17.52
N ALA A 184 8.59 -1.29 17.35
CA ALA A 184 7.72 -0.15 17.61
C ALA A 184 7.88 0.37 19.05
N ALA A 185 7.88 -0.52 20.04
CA ALA A 185 8.03 -0.16 21.45
C ALA A 185 9.39 0.50 21.76
N GLU A 186 10.49 -0.05 21.26
CA GLU A 186 11.86 0.43 21.51
C GLU A 186 12.14 1.76 20.80
N PHE A 187 11.82 1.85 19.51
CA PHE A 187 12.28 2.95 18.65
C PHE A 187 11.32 4.13 18.60
N THR A 188 10.05 3.95 18.95
CA THR A 188 9.05 5.04 18.91
C THR A 188 8.52 5.42 20.29
N GLN A 189 8.72 4.57 21.31
CA GLN A 189 8.43 4.84 22.73
C GLN A 189 7.02 5.39 23.06
N PRO A 190 5.92 4.83 22.52
CA PRO A 190 4.57 5.11 23.02
C PRO A 190 4.39 4.54 24.43
N ASP A 191 3.28 4.84 25.10
CA ASP A 191 2.95 4.13 26.35
C ASP A 191 2.42 2.72 26.07
N ILE A 192 1.66 2.59 24.98
CA ILE A 192 1.00 1.35 24.55
C ILE A 192 1.28 1.09 23.07
N VAL A 193 1.71 -0.12 22.76
CA VAL A 193 1.70 -0.70 21.40
C VAL A 193 0.56 -1.71 21.33
N VAL A 194 -0.34 -1.51 20.37
CA VAL A 194 -1.40 -2.46 20.02
C VAL A 194 -0.90 -3.29 18.84
N ALA A 195 -0.68 -4.58 19.08
CA ALA A 195 -0.30 -5.55 18.07
C ALA A 195 -1.53 -6.39 17.67
N GLY A 196 -1.85 -6.39 16.38
CA GLY A 196 -3.02 -7.05 15.84
C GLY A 196 -4.26 -6.15 15.78
N GLU A 197 -5.42 -6.78 15.68
CA GLU A 197 -6.70 -6.08 15.52
C GLU A 197 -7.26 -5.55 16.84
N VAL A 198 -8.02 -4.46 16.76
CA VAL A 198 -8.96 -4.06 17.82
C VAL A 198 -10.32 -4.64 17.48
N ALA A 199 -10.63 -5.81 18.06
CA ALA A 199 -11.76 -6.65 17.66
C ALA A 199 -13.11 -5.91 17.63
N GLU A 200 -13.32 -4.97 18.55
CA GLU A 200 -14.56 -4.20 18.66
C GLU A 200 -14.74 -3.14 17.56
N ALA A 201 -13.64 -2.71 16.92
CA ALA A 201 -13.63 -1.72 15.85
C ALA A 201 -13.73 -2.34 14.45
N ASN A 202 -13.44 -3.63 14.33
CA ASN A 202 -13.22 -4.34 13.08
C ASN A 202 -14.33 -4.20 12.02
N ASP A 203 -15.59 -4.22 12.45
CA ASP A 203 -16.76 -4.13 11.56
C ASP A 203 -17.50 -2.80 11.70
N LEU A 204 -16.93 -1.84 12.44
CA LEU A 204 -17.49 -0.48 12.49
C LEU A 204 -17.23 0.24 11.16
N TRP A 205 -18.17 1.11 10.80
CA TRP A 205 -18.01 1.98 9.64
C TRP A 205 -16.99 3.07 9.94
N THR A 206 -16.22 3.48 8.94
CA THR A 206 -15.26 4.58 9.11
C THR A 206 -15.98 5.88 9.44
N ASP A 207 -15.50 6.64 10.42
CA ASP A 207 -16.12 7.91 10.80
C ASP A 207 -15.54 9.10 10.03
N LEU A 208 -16.10 9.38 8.85
CA LEU A 208 -15.68 10.51 8.02
C LEU A 208 -16.10 11.89 8.56
N SER A 209 -16.94 11.95 9.62
CA SER A 209 -17.37 13.22 10.20
C SER A 209 -16.26 13.95 10.97
N LEU A 210 -15.11 13.29 11.17
CA LEU A 210 -13.93 13.91 11.78
C LEU A 210 -13.14 14.80 10.80
N TYR A 211 -13.35 14.64 9.49
CA TYR A 211 -12.76 15.54 8.51
C TYR A 211 -13.59 16.82 8.41
N GLU A 212 -12.92 17.98 8.43
CA GLU A 212 -13.57 19.28 8.26
C GLU A 212 -14.17 19.42 6.85
N THR A 213 -13.46 18.90 5.86
CA THR A 213 -13.95 18.75 4.49
C THR A 213 -14.07 17.26 4.16
N PRO A 214 -15.24 16.79 3.70
CA PRO A 214 -15.41 15.39 3.31
C PRO A 214 -14.33 14.94 2.31
N PRO A 215 -13.77 13.73 2.45
CA PRO A 215 -12.84 13.18 1.47
C PRO A 215 -13.57 12.89 0.15
N ASN A 216 -12.83 12.70 -0.94
CA ASN A 216 -13.45 12.39 -2.25
C ASN A 216 -13.79 10.90 -2.42
N TYR A 217 -13.28 10.05 -1.53
CA TYR A 217 -13.49 8.61 -1.55
C TYR A 217 -13.60 8.04 -0.14
N ALA A 218 -14.12 6.83 -0.03
CA ALA A 218 -14.11 6.05 1.20
C ALA A 218 -13.44 4.69 0.97
N ILE A 219 -12.65 4.26 1.95
CA ILE A 219 -12.20 2.87 2.03
C ILE A 219 -13.30 2.05 2.71
N ILE A 220 -13.71 0.98 2.04
CA ILE A 220 -14.61 -0.05 2.57
C ILE A 220 -13.77 -1.29 2.76
N THR A 221 -13.95 -2.01 3.88
CA THR A 221 -13.31 -3.33 4.05
C THR A 221 -14.37 -4.44 4.08
N PRO A 222 -14.69 -5.05 2.93
CA PRO A 222 -15.69 -6.11 2.86
C PRO A 222 -15.30 -7.35 3.66
N SER A 223 -14.00 -7.66 3.74
CA SER A 223 -13.52 -8.90 4.36
C SER A 223 -12.16 -8.76 5.01
N ARG A 224 -11.89 -9.65 5.98
CA ARG A 224 -10.61 -9.81 6.66
C ARG A 224 -10.22 -11.29 6.72
N GLY A 225 -8.93 -11.59 6.66
CA GLY A 225 -8.38 -12.94 6.59
C GLY A 225 -8.02 -13.39 5.18
N CYS A 226 -7.00 -14.24 5.08
CA CYS A 226 -6.60 -14.91 3.86
C CYS A 226 -6.18 -16.37 4.16
N PRO A 227 -6.69 -17.38 3.45
CA PRO A 227 -6.37 -18.78 3.70
C PRO A 227 -4.96 -19.15 3.22
N TYR A 228 -4.34 -18.31 2.40
CA TYR A 228 -3.01 -18.52 1.83
C TYR A 228 -1.90 -17.96 2.72
N ASN A 229 -0.67 -18.37 2.42
CA ASN A 229 0.53 -17.97 3.15
C ASN A 229 1.70 -17.80 2.18
N CYS A 230 1.52 -16.96 1.16
CA CYS A 230 2.56 -16.62 0.21
C CYS A 230 3.77 -16.07 0.96
N ALA A 231 4.98 -16.55 0.66
CA ALA A 231 6.19 -16.30 1.45
C ALA A 231 6.58 -14.81 1.53
N TYR A 232 6.13 -13.99 0.58
CA TYR A 232 6.42 -12.56 0.49
C TYR A 232 5.32 -11.67 1.11
N CYS A 233 4.18 -12.25 1.52
CA CYS A 233 2.99 -11.49 1.93
C CYS A 233 2.83 -11.51 3.45
N ALA A 234 2.63 -10.33 4.05
CA ALA A 234 2.49 -10.17 5.50
C ALA A 234 1.09 -10.50 6.03
N GLN A 235 0.13 -10.81 5.15
CA GLN A 235 -1.28 -10.95 5.51
C GLN A 235 -1.54 -11.97 6.62
N ARG A 236 -0.76 -13.06 6.65
CA ARG A 236 -0.87 -14.08 7.68
C ARG A 236 -0.53 -13.53 9.07
N ALA A 237 0.52 -12.72 9.17
CA ALA A 237 0.95 -12.12 10.44
C ALA A 237 -0.01 -11.01 10.88
N ILE A 238 -0.47 -10.16 9.95
CA ILE A 238 -1.45 -9.09 10.21
C ILE A 238 -2.75 -9.67 10.78
N ASN A 239 -3.18 -10.83 10.27
CA ASN A 239 -4.37 -11.55 10.73
C ASN A 239 -4.14 -12.43 11.96
N GLU A 240 -3.03 -12.28 12.71
CA GLU A 240 -2.73 -13.10 13.89
C GLU A 240 -2.76 -14.61 13.60
N GLY A 241 -2.34 -15.00 12.38
CA GLY A 241 -2.37 -16.39 11.92
C GLY A 241 -3.73 -16.90 11.44
N ARG A 242 -4.81 -16.10 11.51
CA ARG A 242 -6.15 -16.50 11.07
C ARG A 242 -6.17 -16.87 9.58
N ILE A 243 -6.77 -18.01 9.28
CA ILE A 243 -6.94 -18.54 7.91
C ILE A 243 -8.35 -18.41 7.36
N LYS A 244 -9.32 -18.19 8.25
CA LYS A 244 -10.71 -18.05 7.87
C LYS A 244 -10.91 -16.63 7.38
N VAL A 245 -11.55 -16.50 6.23
CA VAL A 245 -11.99 -15.21 5.74
C VAL A 245 -13.33 -14.90 6.40
N HIS A 246 -13.40 -13.76 7.07
CA HIS A 246 -14.65 -13.19 7.55
C HIS A 246 -15.10 -12.12 6.57
N PHE A 247 -16.29 -12.29 6.00
CA PHE A 247 -16.90 -11.35 5.08
C PHE A 247 -18.10 -10.68 5.77
N ARG A 248 -18.17 -9.34 5.72
CA ARG A 248 -19.30 -8.57 6.27
C ARG A 248 -20.54 -8.81 5.40
N SER A 249 -21.73 -8.76 6.00
CA SER A 249 -22.96 -8.98 5.22
C SER A 249 -23.11 -7.95 4.10
N VAL A 250 -23.72 -8.38 3.00
CA VAL A 250 -24.01 -7.50 1.84
C VAL A 250 -24.83 -6.29 2.25
N ASP A 251 -25.79 -6.47 3.16
CA ASP A 251 -26.62 -5.38 3.69
C ASP A 251 -25.80 -4.34 4.44
N ASP A 252 -24.88 -4.78 5.31
CA ASP A 252 -24.03 -3.89 6.09
C ASP A 252 -23.05 -3.10 5.22
N ILE A 253 -22.39 -3.77 4.26
CA ILE A 253 -21.47 -3.08 3.33
C ILE A 253 -22.22 -2.06 2.46
N TYR A 254 -23.36 -2.46 1.90
CA TYR A 254 -24.16 -1.56 1.07
C TYR A 254 -24.72 -0.38 1.87
N ALA A 255 -25.14 -0.62 3.13
CA ALA A 255 -25.61 0.45 4.02
C ALA A 255 -24.50 1.45 4.34
N GLU A 256 -23.26 0.98 4.58
CA GLU A 256 -22.11 1.89 4.74
C GLU A 256 -21.89 2.74 3.48
N MET A 257 -21.89 2.12 2.29
CA MET A 257 -21.73 2.85 1.02
C MET A 257 -22.82 3.90 0.82
N ARG A 258 -24.08 3.57 1.16
CA ARG A 258 -25.21 4.51 1.11
C ARG A 258 -25.05 5.66 2.11
N ASP A 259 -24.70 5.38 3.36
CA ASP A 259 -24.42 6.41 4.38
C ASP A 259 -23.34 7.38 3.90
N LYS A 260 -22.26 6.85 3.29
CA LYS A 260 -21.17 7.68 2.77
C LYS A 260 -21.60 8.55 1.60
N TYR A 261 -22.39 8.01 0.68
CA TYR A 261 -22.93 8.77 -0.43
C TYR A 261 -23.88 9.87 0.04
N GLU A 262 -24.84 9.55 0.90
CA GLU A 262 -25.91 10.47 1.31
C GLU A 262 -25.41 11.60 2.21
N ARG A 263 -24.48 11.32 3.13
CA ARG A 263 -24.00 12.31 4.11
C ARG A 263 -22.78 13.09 3.67
N PHE A 264 -21.91 12.45 2.89
CA PHE A 264 -20.59 13.01 2.56
C PHE A 264 -20.40 13.17 1.04
N GLY A 265 -21.36 12.77 0.21
CA GLY A 265 -21.27 12.87 -1.25
C GLY A 265 -20.29 11.88 -1.89
N ILE A 266 -19.84 10.86 -1.16
CA ILE A 266 -18.84 9.90 -1.63
C ILE A 266 -19.40 9.08 -2.80
N GLN A 267 -18.68 9.09 -3.92
CA GLN A 267 -19.01 8.29 -5.09
C GLN A 267 -17.95 7.22 -5.40
N ASP A 268 -16.72 7.43 -4.92
CA ASP A 268 -15.60 6.53 -5.14
C ASP A 268 -15.36 5.66 -3.90
N PHE A 269 -15.42 4.35 -4.08
CA PHE A 269 -15.28 3.37 -3.01
C PHE A 269 -14.15 2.41 -3.32
N ALA A 270 -13.11 2.41 -2.49
CA ALA A 270 -12.01 1.46 -2.60
C ALA A 270 -12.19 0.30 -1.62
N PHE A 271 -12.25 -0.91 -2.15
CA PHE A 271 -12.34 -2.14 -1.38
C PHE A 271 -10.95 -2.58 -0.96
N TYR A 272 -10.69 -2.50 0.34
CA TYR A 272 -9.49 -3.01 1.00
C TYR A 272 -9.85 -4.30 1.71
N ALA A 273 -9.30 -5.41 1.22
CA ALA A 273 -9.69 -6.74 1.65
C ALA A 273 -8.54 -7.70 1.41
N ASP A 274 -8.08 -8.32 2.50
CA ASP A 274 -7.08 -9.39 2.51
C ASP A 274 -7.36 -10.49 1.47
N PHE A 275 -8.64 -10.82 1.27
CA PHE A 275 -9.10 -11.65 0.18
C PHE A 275 -10.56 -11.40 -0.23
N LEU A 276 -10.75 -10.50 -1.19
CA LEU A 276 -12.07 -10.03 -1.62
C LEU A 276 -12.96 -11.07 -2.33
N LEU A 277 -12.37 -12.05 -3.03
CA LEU A 277 -13.10 -13.03 -3.86
C LEU A 277 -13.44 -14.34 -3.14
N TRP A 278 -13.24 -14.40 -1.82
CA TRP A 278 -13.55 -15.60 -1.05
C TRP A 278 -15.07 -15.86 -1.00
N ASP A 279 -15.48 -17.09 -1.34
CA ASP A 279 -16.88 -17.51 -1.44
C ASP A 279 -17.75 -16.44 -2.15
N PHE A 280 -17.26 -15.94 -3.28
CA PHE A 280 -17.81 -14.74 -3.92
C PHE A 280 -19.28 -14.90 -4.30
N GLU A 281 -19.76 -16.12 -4.57
CA GLU A 281 -21.14 -16.41 -4.92
C GLU A 281 -22.12 -15.99 -3.83
N ASP A 282 -21.76 -16.19 -2.56
CA ASP A 282 -22.58 -15.85 -1.40
C ASP A 282 -22.29 -14.44 -0.85
N ASN A 283 -21.14 -13.86 -1.23
CA ASN A 283 -20.61 -12.62 -0.66
C ASN A 283 -20.56 -11.47 -1.68
N LEU A 284 -19.45 -11.35 -2.42
CA LEU A 284 -19.20 -10.21 -3.29
C LEU A 284 -20.20 -10.12 -4.44
N LEU A 285 -20.59 -11.23 -5.05
CA LEU A 285 -21.46 -11.24 -6.24
C LEU A 285 -22.84 -10.62 -5.96
N PRO A 286 -23.58 -10.99 -4.90
CA PRO A 286 -24.82 -10.30 -4.55
C PRO A 286 -24.63 -8.80 -4.25
N LEU A 287 -23.50 -8.40 -3.65
CA LEU A 287 -23.18 -6.98 -3.46
C LEU A 287 -23.02 -6.25 -4.80
N LEU A 288 -22.27 -6.83 -5.74
CA LEU A 288 -22.09 -6.27 -7.08
C LEU A 288 -23.41 -6.17 -7.84
N GLU A 289 -24.25 -7.21 -7.79
CA GLU A 289 -25.58 -7.22 -8.41
C GLU A 289 -26.48 -6.12 -7.82
N ARG A 290 -26.44 -5.91 -6.50
CA ARG A 290 -27.16 -4.82 -5.83
C ARG A 290 -26.64 -3.44 -6.24
N ILE A 291 -25.32 -3.26 -6.35
CA ILE A 291 -24.72 -2.00 -6.80
C ILE A 291 -25.12 -1.71 -8.26
N ALA A 292 -25.03 -2.69 -9.16
CA ALA A 292 -25.43 -2.55 -10.56
C ALA A 292 -26.93 -2.23 -10.74
N ALA A 293 -27.78 -2.73 -9.83
CA ALA A 293 -29.21 -2.44 -9.81
C ALA A 293 -29.55 -1.04 -9.27
N THR A 294 -28.63 -0.38 -8.56
CA THR A 294 -28.85 0.94 -7.95
C THR A 294 -28.99 2.02 -9.04
N LYS A 295 -30.02 2.88 -8.94
CA LYS A 295 -30.33 3.93 -9.94
C LYS A 295 -30.31 5.34 -9.38
N ASP A 296 -30.42 5.48 -8.07
CA ASP A 296 -30.52 6.75 -7.34
C ASP A 296 -29.20 7.15 -6.66
N ALA A 297 -28.12 6.38 -6.85
CA ALA A 297 -26.78 6.70 -6.39
C ALA A 297 -25.73 6.30 -7.44
N ILE A 298 -24.60 7.01 -7.43
CA ILE A 298 -23.45 6.72 -8.31
C ILE A 298 -22.35 6.09 -7.47
N PHE A 299 -22.15 4.79 -7.65
CA PHE A 299 -21.05 4.06 -7.01
C PHE A 299 -20.02 3.68 -8.06
N ARG A 300 -18.79 4.15 -7.88
CA ARG A 300 -17.61 3.71 -8.63
C ARG A 300 -16.74 2.91 -7.70
N ILE A 301 -16.47 1.66 -8.06
CA ILE A 301 -15.76 0.72 -7.22
C ILE A 301 -14.31 0.60 -7.71
N TYR A 302 -13.40 0.45 -6.75
CA TYR A 302 -11.99 0.18 -6.96
C TYR A 302 -11.55 -0.97 -6.06
N ALA A 303 -10.65 -1.81 -6.55
CA ALA A 303 -10.02 -2.88 -5.77
C ALA A 303 -8.49 -2.79 -5.96
N PRO A 304 -7.83 -1.82 -5.32
CA PRO A 304 -6.43 -1.50 -5.61
C PRO A 304 -5.44 -2.59 -5.19
N GLU A 305 -5.83 -3.51 -4.30
CA GLU A 305 -5.00 -4.64 -3.87
C GLU A 305 -4.99 -5.81 -4.87
N GLY A 306 -5.84 -5.74 -5.90
CA GLY A 306 -5.96 -6.75 -6.94
C GLY A 306 -6.96 -7.85 -6.64
N LEU A 307 -7.27 -8.61 -7.68
CA LEU A 307 -8.28 -9.66 -7.66
C LEU A 307 -7.63 -11.00 -8.01
N ASP A 308 -7.91 -12.04 -7.21
CA ASP A 308 -7.35 -13.38 -7.44
C ASP A 308 -7.77 -13.91 -8.83
N VAL A 309 -6.77 -14.07 -9.70
CA VAL A 309 -6.97 -14.46 -11.10
C VAL A 309 -7.64 -15.82 -11.27
N ARG A 310 -7.57 -16.72 -10.28
CA ARG A 310 -8.16 -18.06 -10.37
C ARG A 310 -9.68 -17.97 -10.34
N PHE A 311 -10.21 -17.20 -9.40
CA PHE A 311 -11.66 -17.01 -9.27
C PHE A 311 -12.20 -16.25 -10.47
N LEU A 312 -11.50 -15.20 -10.93
CA LEU A 312 -11.88 -14.50 -12.14
C LEU A 312 -11.89 -15.42 -13.36
N SER A 313 -10.88 -16.28 -13.52
CA SER A 313 -10.77 -17.20 -14.66
C SER A 313 -11.82 -18.32 -14.70
N GLN A 314 -12.58 -18.51 -13.61
CA GLN A 314 -13.54 -19.60 -13.47
C GLN A 314 -15.00 -19.15 -13.58
N SER A 315 -15.27 -17.83 -13.58
CA SER A 315 -16.63 -17.32 -13.56
C SER A 315 -16.78 -16.04 -14.39
N GLN A 316 -17.25 -16.20 -15.63
CA GLN A 316 -17.60 -15.04 -16.46
C GLN A 316 -18.68 -14.17 -15.79
N ARG A 317 -19.63 -14.80 -15.07
CA ARG A 317 -20.70 -14.09 -14.34
C ARG A 317 -20.12 -13.11 -13.31
N LEU A 318 -19.07 -13.51 -12.58
CA LEU A 318 -18.39 -12.62 -11.64
C LEU A 318 -17.79 -11.41 -12.34
N VAL A 319 -17.10 -11.62 -13.47
CA VAL A 319 -16.44 -10.53 -14.20
C VAL A 319 -17.47 -9.58 -14.85
N ASP A 320 -18.56 -10.12 -15.37
CA ASP A 320 -19.69 -9.33 -15.90
C ASP A 320 -20.31 -8.47 -14.79
N ALA A 321 -20.51 -9.04 -13.59
CA ALA A 321 -21.02 -8.31 -12.43
C ALA A 321 -20.07 -7.20 -11.96
N LEU A 322 -18.75 -7.44 -11.96
CA LEU A 322 -17.75 -6.41 -11.66
C LEU A 322 -17.86 -5.22 -12.64
N LYS A 323 -18.00 -5.50 -13.95
CA LYS A 323 -18.18 -4.44 -14.95
C LYS A 323 -19.50 -3.69 -14.75
N ALA A 324 -20.60 -4.42 -14.54
CA ALA A 324 -21.93 -3.85 -14.34
C ALA A 324 -22.03 -3.00 -13.07
N ALA A 325 -21.28 -3.35 -12.02
CA ALA A 325 -21.17 -2.60 -10.77
C ALA A 325 -20.17 -1.44 -10.84
N HIS A 326 -19.75 -1.04 -12.05
CA HIS A 326 -18.83 0.08 -12.29
C HIS A 326 -17.47 -0.05 -11.58
N LEU A 327 -16.91 -1.27 -11.53
CA LEU A 327 -15.49 -1.43 -11.23
C LEU A 327 -14.68 -0.66 -12.29
N GLN A 328 -13.86 0.29 -11.86
CA GLN A 328 -13.18 1.20 -12.79
C GLN A 328 -11.91 0.59 -13.40
N LYS A 329 -11.17 -0.17 -12.59
CA LYS A 329 -9.93 -0.83 -13.00
C LYS A 329 -9.84 -2.22 -12.39
N VAL A 330 -9.40 -3.18 -13.20
CA VAL A 330 -9.04 -4.52 -12.77
C VAL A 330 -7.53 -4.59 -12.63
N TYR A 331 -7.07 -5.11 -11.49
CA TYR A 331 -5.67 -5.43 -11.27
C TYR A 331 -5.52 -6.94 -11.10
N LEU A 332 -4.77 -7.57 -12.01
CA LEU A 332 -4.53 -9.00 -12.08
C LEU A 332 -3.12 -9.31 -11.53
N PRO A 333 -2.99 -9.90 -10.33
CA PRO A 333 -1.67 -10.19 -9.78
C PRO A 333 -1.02 -11.37 -10.52
N CYS A 334 -0.11 -11.07 -11.46
CA CYS A 334 0.70 -12.07 -12.15
C CYS A 334 1.90 -12.49 -11.30
N GLU A 335 2.53 -11.50 -10.65
CA GLU A 335 3.79 -11.60 -9.90
C GLU A 335 4.99 -12.01 -10.77
N SER A 336 4.98 -13.23 -11.31
CA SER A 336 6.02 -13.79 -12.17
C SER A 336 5.44 -14.87 -13.08
N ILE A 337 6.04 -15.08 -14.26
CA ILE A 337 5.67 -16.18 -15.15
C ILE A 337 6.46 -17.47 -14.88
N ASP A 338 7.43 -17.41 -13.97
CA ASP A 338 8.27 -18.56 -13.67
C ASP A 338 7.63 -19.46 -12.61
N ASP A 339 7.13 -20.59 -13.06
CA ASP A 339 6.42 -21.56 -12.22
C ASP A 339 7.27 -22.13 -11.07
N GLU A 340 8.58 -22.35 -11.27
CA GLU A 340 9.45 -22.83 -10.19
C GLU A 340 9.56 -21.77 -9.09
N TYR A 341 9.68 -20.52 -9.50
CA TYR A 341 9.76 -19.36 -8.62
C TYR A 341 8.50 -19.18 -7.79
N VAL A 342 7.34 -19.16 -8.44
CA VAL A 342 6.02 -18.97 -7.80
C VAL A 342 5.77 -20.07 -6.76
N ARG A 343 6.25 -21.29 -7.00
CA ARG A 343 6.21 -22.39 -6.02
C ARG A 343 7.12 -22.14 -4.82
N LYS A 344 8.35 -21.65 -5.01
CA LYS A 344 9.26 -21.25 -3.91
C LYS A 344 8.64 -20.17 -3.02
N LEU A 345 7.85 -19.27 -3.62
CA LEU A 345 7.07 -18.26 -2.91
C LEU A 345 5.80 -18.80 -2.21
N ASN A 346 5.60 -20.11 -2.16
CA ASN A 346 4.41 -20.78 -1.61
C ASN A 346 3.08 -20.32 -2.26
N ARG A 347 3.12 -19.82 -3.50
CA ARG A 347 1.95 -19.37 -4.27
C ARG A 347 1.46 -20.45 -5.25
N LYS A 348 1.50 -21.72 -4.82
CA LYS A 348 1.16 -22.90 -5.65
C LYS A 348 -0.30 -23.00 -6.11
N HIS A 349 -1.19 -22.19 -5.53
CA HIS A 349 -2.61 -22.22 -5.85
C HIS A 349 -2.91 -21.52 -7.19
N VAL A 350 -2.09 -20.55 -7.58
CA VAL A 350 -2.19 -19.82 -8.86
C VAL A 350 -1.34 -20.50 -9.93
N LYS A 351 -1.80 -20.46 -11.18
CA LYS A 351 -1.10 -20.95 -12.37
C LYS A 351 -1.15 -19.85 -13.41
N LEU A 352 -0.17 -19.81 -14.32
CA LEU A 352 -0.13 -18.80 -15.38
C LEU A 352 -1.38 -18.80 -16.26
N GLN A 353 -1.97 -19.97 -16.52
CA GLN A 353 -3.21 -20.10 -17.30
C GLN A 353 -4.38 -19.34 -16.68
N HIS A 354 -4.48 -19.30 -15.34
CA HIS A 354 -5.52 -18.52 -14.66
C HIS A 354 -5.40 -17.02 -14.96
N PHE A 355 -4.17 -16.49 -15.03
CA PHE A 355 -3.95 -15.09 -15.39
C PHE A 355 -4.41 -14.80 -16.83
N VAL A 356 -4.06 -15.66 -17.78
CA VAL A 356 -4.46 -15.53 -19.19
C VAL A 356 -5.98 -15.58 -19.34
N ASP A 357 -6.63 -16.54 -18.69
CA ASP A 357 -8.08 -16.71 -18.80
C ASP A 357 -8.84 -15.59 -18.07
N ALA A 358 -8.34 -15.10 -16.94
CA ALA A 358 -8.89 -13.92 -16.28
C ALA A 358 -8.85 -12.67 -17.19
N ALA A 359 -7.73 -12.43 -17.88
CA ALA A 359 -7.61 -11.33 -18.84
C ALA A 359 -8.62 -11.45 -19.99
N ARG A 360 -8.78 -12.65 -20.56
CA ARG A 360 -9.79 -12.94 -21.61
C ARG A 360 -11.21 -12.71 -21.11
N MET A 361 -11.53 -13.14 -19.88
CA MET A 361 -12.86 -12.91 -19.31
C MET A 361 -13.13 -11.43 -19.06
N CYS A 362 -12.11 -10.65 -18.66
CA CYS A 362 -12.22 -9.19 -18.54
C CYS A 362 -12.51 -8.53 -19.90
N GLU A 363 -11.80 -8.92 -20.95
CA GLU A 363 -12.05 -8.43 -22.31
C GLU A 363 -13.46 -8.77 -22.78
N LYS A 364 -13.90 -10.03 -22.58
CA LYS A 364 -15.25 -10.48 -22.92
C LYS A 364 -16.35 -9.73 -22.16
N ALA A 365 -16.10 -9.34 -20.91
CA ALA A 365 -17.01 -8.52 -20.11
C ALA A 365 -17.04 -7.04 -20.55
N GLY A 366 -16.15 -6.62 -21.45
CA GLY A 366 -16.07 -5.25 -21.97
C GLY A 366 -15.10 -4.34 -21.22
N PHE A 367 -14.16 -4.87 -20.44
CA PHE A 367 -12.99 -4.10 -20.01
C PHE A 367 -12.00 -3.97 -21.17
N ARG A 368 -11.43 -2.78 -21.36
CA ARG A 368 -10.44 -2.55 -22.43
C ARG A 368 -9.05 -3.00 -21.99
N LEU A 369 -8.53 -4.04 -22.65
CA LEU A 369 -7.11 -4.36 -22.58
C LEU A 369 -6.28 -3.25 -23.24
N ARG A 370 -4.99 -3.19 -22.89
CA ARG A 370 -4.01 -2.24 -23.45
C ARG A 370 -4.45 -0.77 -23.35
N ASN A 371 -5.24 -0.44 -22.32
CA ASN A 371 -5.85 0.88 -22.08
C ASN A 371 -5.88 1.30 -20.59
N LEU A 372 -5.16 0.61 -19.70
CA LEU A 372 -5.16 0.83 -18.24
C LEU A 372 -6.49 0.50 -17.51
N GLU A 373 -7.51 -0.05 -18.18
CA GLU A 373 -8.70 -0.60 -17.49
C GLU A 373 -8.41 -1.97 -16.89
N VAL A 374 -7.65 -2.82 -17.59
CA VAL A 374 -7.08 -4.05 -17.04
C VAL A 374 -5.57 -3.86 -16.92
N ASN A 375 -5.04 -4.16 -15.76
CA ASN A 375 -3.66 -3.94 -15.39
C ASN A 375 -3.12 -5.21 -14.72
N ALA A 376 -1.83 -5.47 -14.83
CA ALA A 376 -1.23 -6.63 -14.22
C ALA A 376 -0.09 -6.25 -13.27
N PHE A 377 -0.15 -6.75 -12.03
CA PHE A 377 0.96 -6.59 -11.10
C PHE A 377 2.09 -7.55 -11.46
N LEU A 378 3.29 -7.01 -11.57
CA LEU A 378 4.52 -7.75 -11.76
C LEU A 378 5.47 -7.41 -10.61
N LEU A 379 5.83 -8.43 -9.83
CA LEU A 379 6.70 -8.30 -8.66
C LEU A 379 8.15 -8.52 -9.08
N TYR A 380 9.03 -7.60 -8.72
CA TYR A 380 10.47 -7.67 -9.01
C TYR A 380 11.30 -7.04 -7.88
N GLY A 381 12.61 -7.30 -7.85
CA GLY A 381 13.50 -6.94 -6.76
C GLY A 381 13.56 -8.00 -5.64
N LEU A 382 13.03 -9.19 -5.90
CA LEU A 382 13.14 -10.33 -5.00
C LEU A 382 14.59 -10.87 -4.95
N PRO A 383 14.97 -11.62 -3.91
CA PRO A 383 16.32 -12.18 -3.82
C PRO A 383 16.60 -13.21 -4.92
N GLU A 384 17.87 -13.24 -5.36
CA GLU A 384 18.41 -14.14 -6.39
C GLU A 384 17.70 -14.01 -7.75
N GLU A 385 17.21 -12.80 -8.06
CA GLU A 385 16.46 -12.52 -9.27
C GLU A 385 17.38 -12.31 -10.48
N SER A 386 16.98 -12.92 -11.62
CA SER A 386 17.64 -12.76 -12.92
C SER A 386 16.92 -11.73 -13.78
N VAL A 387 17.71 -10.87 -14.43
CA VAL A 387 17.17 -9.82 -15.32
C VAL A 387 16.37 -10.44 -16.46
N ASP A 388 16.87 -11.52 -17.07
CA ASP A 388 16.17 -12.22 -18.16
C ASP A 388 14.78 -12.75 -17.74
N ARG A 389 14.66 -13.30 -16.53
CA ARG A 389 13.38 -13.80 -16.00
C ARG A 389 12.37 -12.67 -15.80
N VAL A 390 12.82 -11.50 -15.35
CA VAL A 390 11.97 -10.31 -15.21
C VAL A 390 11.57 -9.77 -16.58
N VAL A 391 12.51 -9.64 -17.53
CA VAL A 391 12.22 -9.19 -18.91
C VAL A 391 11.21 -10.11 -19.59
N LYS A 392 11.35 -11.44 -19.45
CA LYS A 392 10.37 -12.40 -19.97
C LYS A 392 8.99 -12.20 -19.36
N SER A 393 8.91 -11.94 -18.06
CA SER A 393 7.64 -11.64 -17.38
C SER A 393 7.03 -10.32 -17.88
N ILE A 394 7.84 -9.28 -18.07
CA ILE A 394 7.42 -7.97 -18.61
C ILE A 394 6.83 -8.14 -20.01
N LEU A 395 7.55 -8.81 -20.90
CA LEU A 395 7.12 -9.04 -22.28
C LEU A 395 5.83 -9.86 -22.34
N PHE A 396 5.73 -10.91 -21.54
CA PHE A 396 4.52 -11.74 -21.46
C PHE A 396 3.31 -10.93 -20.98
N VAL A 397 3.44 -10.20 -19.86
CA VAL A 397 2.33 -9.41 -19.31
C VAL A 397 1.91 -8.29 -20.25
N SER A 398 2.87 -7.60 -20.90
CA SER A 398 2.58 -6.62 -21.94
C SER A 398 1.82 -7.23 -23.12
N GLU A 399 2.15 -8.45 -23.50
CA GLU A 399 1.46 -9.12 -24.61
C GLU A 399 0.00 -9.47 -24.26
N ILE A 400 -0.23 -10.01 -23.06
CA ILE A 400 -1.58 -10.46 -22.63
C ILE A 400 -2.48 -9.29 -22.24
N VAL A 401 -1.97 -8.29 -21.51
CA VAL A 401 -2.79 -7.21 -20.91
C VAL A 401 -2.46 -5.84 -21.50
N GLY A 402 -1.21 -5.61 -21.93
CA GLY A 402 -0.75 -4.31 -22.46
C GLY A 402 -0.68 -3.19 -21.42
N SER A 403 -0.76 -3.54 -20.13
CA SER A 403 -0.56 -2.63 -19.00
C SER A 403 0.06 -3.39 -17.82
N ILE A 404 1.22 -2.90 -17.38
CA ILE A 404 2.02 -3.48 -16.29
C ILE A 404 2.07 -2.48 -15.15
N ILE A 405 1.81 -2.93 -13.93
CA ILE A 405 2.07 -2.15 -12.73
C ILE A 405 3.32 -2.75 -12.06
N PRO A 406 4.45 -2.01 -12.03
CA PRO A 406 5.66 -2.46 -11.38
C PRO A 406 5.47 -2.49 -9.86
N MET A 407 5.63 -3.67 -9.26
CA MET A 407 5.59 -3.86 -7.82
C MET A 407 7.00 -4.17 -7.33
N LEU A 408 7.63 -3.22 -6.65
CA LEU A 408 8.94 -3.44 -6.04
C LEU A 408 8.80 -4.28 -4.77
N PHE A 409 9.59 -5.34 -4.68
CA PHE A 409 9.58 -6.22 -3.53
C PHE A 409 10.16 -5.54 -2.29
N THR A 410 9.42 -5.64 -1.18
CA THR A 410 9.84 -5.21 0.15
C THR A 410 9.94 -6.46 1.04
N PRO A 411 11.10 -6.77 1.65
CA PRO A 411 11.21 -7.81 2.67
C PRO A 411 10.50 -7.38 3.95
N VAL A 412 9.17 -7.51 3.96
CA VAL A 412 8.36 -7.11 5.11
C VAL A 412 8.70 -8.03 6.30
N PRO A 413 9.06 -7.46 7.46
CA PRO A 413 9.25 -8.23 8.68
C PRO A 413 8.07 -9.17 8.97
N SER A 414 8.35 -10.35 9.55
CA SER A 414 7.41 -11.47 9.79
C SER A 414 7.04 -12.34 8.57
N THR A 415 7.40 -11.95 7.35
CA THR A 415 7.16 -12.78 6.15
C THR A 415 8.16 -13.94 6.02
N GLY A 416 7.79 -14.97 5.26
CA GLY A 416 8.66 -16.13 5.02
C GLY A 416 10.00 -15.76 4.36
N ILE A 417 9.98 -14.86 3.36
CA ILE A 417 11.20 -14.37 2.71
C ILE A 417 12.03 -13.56 3.70
N TYR A 418 11.43 -12.67 4.51
CA TYR A 418 12.19 -11.95 5.54
C TYR A 418 12.90 -12.91 6.50
N GLN A 419 12.21 -13.96 6.99
CA GLN A 419 12.81 -14.94 7.90
C GLN A 419 13.94 -15.73 7.22
N GLN A 420 13.77 -16.12 5.95
CA GLN A 420 14.79 -16.83 5.19
C GLN A 420 16.08 -16.01 5.04
N TYR A 421 15.97 -14.69 4.83
CA TYR A 421 17.11 -13.80 4.62
C TYR A 421 17.43 -12.93 5.85
N LEU A 422 16.93 -13.28 7.03
CA LEU A 422 17.19 -12.53 8.27
C LEU A 422 18.69 -12.39 8.58
N PRO A 423 19.56 -13.42 8.42
CA PRO A 423 21.00 -13.25 8.64
C PRO A 423 21.64 -12.18 7.74
N TYR A 424 21.21 -12.09 6.48
CA TYR A 424 21.67 -11.07 5.52
C TYR A 424 21.24 -9.66 5.92
N ILE A 425 20.01 -9.53 6.42
CA ILE A 425 19.42 -8.28 6.91
C ILE A 425 20.14 -7.82 8.20
N GLN A 426 20.36 -8.74 9.14
CA GLN A 426 21.03 -8.46 10.41
C GLN A 426 22.50 -8.08 10.24
N SER A 427 23.22 -8.70 9.31
CA SER A 427 24.62 -8.35 9.06
C SER A 427 24.80 -6.91 8.55
N ARG A 428 23.71 -6.24 8.15
CA ARG A 428 23.67 -4.84 7.70
C ARG A 428 22.97 -3.90 8.71
N GLY A 429 22.45 -4.43 9.82
CA GLY A 429 21.68 -3.68 10.81
C GLY A 429 20.29 -3.25 10.34
N TRP A 430 19.79 -3.80 9.24
CA TRP A 430 18.51 -3.43 8.63
C TRP A 430 17.29 -4.02 9.35
N ASP A 431 17.51 -4.90 10.32
CA ASP A 431 16.50 -5.35 11.29
C ASP A 431 16.18 -4.27 12.36
N ARG A 432 17.08 -3.29 12.50
CA ARG A 432 16.90 -2.09 13.33
C ARG A 432 16.59 -0.85 12.50
N ASP A 433 17.22 -0.70 11.34
CA ASP A 433 16.88 0.36 10.40
C ASP A 433 15.92 -0.15 9.32
N LEU A 434 14.65 -0.28 9.69
CA LEU A 434 13.62 -0.83 8.80
C LEU A 434 13.39 0.03 7.54
N HIS A 435 13.90 1.27 7.48
CA HIS A 435 13.82 2.09 6.26
C HIS A 435 14.53 1.41 5.09
N MET A 436 15.65 0.74 5.37
CA MET A 436 16.47 0.03 4.39
C MET A 436 15.76 -1.17 3.75
N LEU A 437 14.63 -1.61 4.31
CA LEU A 437 13.79 -2.67 3.75
C LEU A 437 12.80 -2.14 2.70
N ASN A 438 12.71 -0.83 2.47
CA ASN A 438 11.86 -0.25 1.44
C ASN A 438 12.27 -0.76 0.05
N GLY A 439 11.33 -1.35 -0.70
CA GLY A 439 11.63 -1.92 -2.03
C GLY A 439 12.20 -0.92 -3.04
N LYS A 440 11.98 0.39 -2.85
CA LYS A 440 12.58 1.47 -3.66
C LYS A 440 14.09 1.60 -3.47
N LEU A 441 14.65 0.99 -2.42
CA LEU A 441 16.07 0.96 -2.12
C LEU A 441 16.75 -0.33 -2.61
N PHE A 442 16.00 -1.24 -3.26
CA PHE A 442 16.49 -2.52 -3.77
C PHE A 442 17.29 -3.34 -2.73
N PRO A 443 16.66 -3.76 -1.61
CA PRO A 443 17.37 -4.40 -0.50
C PRO A 443 18.11 -5.70 -0.86
N PHE A 444 17.78 -6.35 -1.98
CA PHE A 444 18.48 -7.56 -2.45
C PHE A 444 19.35 -7.35 -3.69
N LEU A 445 19.62 -6.10 -4.07
CA LEU A 445 20.40 -5.77 -5.27
C LEU A 445 21.74 -6.51 -5.35
N GLU A 446 22.46 -6.63 -4.23
CA GLU A 446 23.74 -7.33 -4.17
C GLU A 446 23.63 -8.83 -4.46
N MET A 447 22.48 -9.43 -4.19
CA MET A 447 22.22 -10.86 -4.41
C MET A 447 21.69 -11.15 -5.81
N ASN A 448 21.22 -10.12 -6.51
CA ASN A 448 20.57 -10.26 -7.80
C ASN A 448 21.59 -10.17 -8.94
N GLU A 449 21.23 -10.64 -10.13
CA GLU A 449 22.14 -10.63 -11.30
C GLU A 449 22.46 -9.18 -11.73
N GLY A 450 21.43 -8.34 -11.88
CA GLY A 450 21.53 -7.01 -12.50
C GLY A 450 22.20 -5.91 -11.64
N SER A 451 22.67 -4.88 -12.35
CA SER A 451 23.15 -3.59 -11.84
C SER A 451 21.99 -2.71 -11.35
N VAL A 452 22.31 -1.61 -10.66
CA VAL A 452 21.30 -0.57 -10.37
C VAL A 452 20.65 -0.07 -11.66
N ALA A 453 21.45 0.16 -12.71
CA ALA A 453 20.96 0.63 -14.00
C ALA A 453 20.00 -0.37 -14.65
N ASP A 454 20.26 -1.67 -14.54
CA ASP A 454 19.37 -2.70 -15.05
C ASP A 454 17.98 -2.63 -14.39
N TYR A 455 17.92 -2.45 -13.06
CA TYR A 455 16.63 -2.33 -12.36
C TYR A 455 15.86 -1.06 -12.71
N ILE A 456 16.57 0.03 -12.97
CA ILE A 456 15.98 1.27 -13.48
C ILE A 456 15.47 1.05 -14.92
N ASP A 457 16.23 0.35 -15.76
CA ASP A 457 15.86 0.05 -17.15
C ASP A 457 14.69 -0.94 -17.24
N LEU A 458 14.57 -1.88 -16.32
CA LEU A 458 13.37 -2.72 -16.18
C LEU A 458 12.12 -1.84 -15.97
N GLN A 459 12.21 -0.81 -15.12
CA GLN A 459 11.11 0.12 -14.89
C GLN A 459 10.83 1.02 -16.09
N ARG A 460 11.88 1.53 -16.76
CA ARG A 460 11.75 2.29 -18.01
C ARG A 460 11.09 1.46 -19.11
N LEU A 461 11.46 0.18 -19.24
CA LEU A 461 10.86 -0.74 -20.20
C LEU A 461 9.37 -0.93 -19.91
N MET A 462 8.99 -1.17 -18.65
CA MET A 462 7.58 -1.28 -18.26
C MET A 462 6.79 -0.01 -18.60
N PHE A 463 7.32 1.18 -18.31
CA PHE A 463 6.66 2.45 -18.65
C PHE A 463 6.60 2.70 -20.15
N ALA A 464 7.63 2.35 -20.91
CA ALA A 464 7.61 2.45 -22.37
C ALA A 464 6.52 1.55 -22.97
N LEU A 465 6.41 0.30 -22.51
CA LEU A 465 5.38 -0.64 -22.95
C LEU A 465 3.96 -0.22 -22.52
N ASN A 466 3.82 0.52 -21.43
CA ASN A 466 2.55 1.10 -20.99
C ASN A 466 2.17 2.37 -21.77
N THR A 467 3.04 2.93 -22.59
CA THR A 467 2.73 4.18 -23.30
C THR A 467 1.63 3.93 -24.33
N HIS A 468 0.55 4.72 -24.26
CA HIS A 468 -0.61 4.61 -25.14
C HIS A 468 -0.63 5.71 -26.20
N TYR A 469 -0.93 5.32 -27.44
CA TYR A 469 -1.27 6.23 -28.53
C TYR A 469 -2.63 5.82 -29.10
N ARG A 470 -3.58 6.77 -29.17
CA ARG A 470 -4.97 6.51 -29.60
C ARG A 470 -5.56 5.25 -28.94
N SER A 471 -5.51 5.23 -27.61
CA SER A 471 -6.10 4.19 -26.75
C SER A 471 -5.43 2.81 -26.77
N HIS A 472 -4.30 2.62 -27.44
CA HIS A 472 -3.59 1.33 -27.48
C HIS A 472 -2.08 1.52 -27.21
N SER A 473 -1.45 0.57 -26.51
CA SER A 473 0.01 0.48 -26.45
C SER A 473 0.58 -0.32 -27.63
N PHE A 474 1.89 -0.25 -27.85
CA PHE A 474 2.57 -1.09 -28.85
C PHE A 474 2.54 -2.57 -28.45
N GLN A 475 2.35 -3.47 -29.42
CA GLN A 475 2.28 -4.93 -29.19
C GLN A 475 3.47 -5.61 -29.85
N VAL A 476 4.43 -6.04 -29.03
CA VAL A 476 5.71 -6.59 -29.49
C VAL A 476 5.49 -7.85 -30.33
N PHE A 477 4.57 -8.73 -29.93
CA PHE A 477 4.23 -9.96 -30.66
C PHE A 477 2.96 -9.83 -31.50
N GLY A 478 2.52 -8.61 -31.79
CA GLY A 478 1.34 -8.34 -32.61
C GLY A 478 1.52 -8.70 -34.09
N GLU A 479 0.40 -8.66 -34.82
CA GLU A 479 0.27 -9.08 -36.22
C GLU A 479 0.62 -7.97 -37.24
N THR A 480 0.86 -6.75 -36.79
CA THR A 480 1.17 -5.63 -37.70
C THR A 480 2.54 -5.79 -38.37
N ASN A 481 2.69 -5.21 -39.56
CA ASN A 481 4.00 -5.15 -40.23
C ASN A 481 5.07 -4.48 -39.35
N VAL A 482 4.70 -3.46 -38.56
CA VAL A 482 5.63 -2.77 -37.64
C VAL A 482 6.10 -3.73 -36.55
N SER A 483 5.20 -4.50 -35.94
CA SER A 483 5.55 -5.51 -34.92
C SER A 483 6.44 -6.61 -35.50
N ALA A 484 6.12 -7.11 -36.70
CA ALA A 484 6.92 -8.11 -37.39
C ALA A 484 8.34 -7.59 -37.70
N SER A 485 8.44 -6.40 -38.32
CA SER A 485 9.73 -5.76 -38.63
C SER A 485 10.52 -5.44 -37.37
N PHE A 486 9.90 -5.03 -36.27
CA PHE A 486 10.58 -4.81 -34.99
C PHE A 486 11.29 -6.10 -34.53
N ARG A 487 10.56 -7.23 -34.48
CA ARG A 487 11.13 -8.52 -34.07
C ARG A 487 12.22 -9.02 -35.01
N GLU A 488 12.06 -8.79 -36.31
CA GLU A 488 13.06 -9.17 -37.31
C GLU A 488 14.36 -8.38 -37.14
N ASN A 489 14.28 -7.06 -36.92
CA ASN A 489 15.46 -6.22 -36.68
C ASN A 489 16.19 -6.55 -35.37
N MET A 490 15.49 -7.11 -34.38
CA MET A 490 16.13 -7.63 -33.17
C MET A 490 16.90 -8.94 -33.40
N ARG A 491 16.73 -9.61 -34.55
CA ARG A 491 17.32 -10.94 -34.84
C ARG A 491 18.22 -10.97 -36.07
N ASN A 492 18.13 -9.98 -36.96
CA ASN A 492 18.83 -9.96 -38.24
C ASN A 492 20.24 -9.33 -38.17
N GLY A 493 20.77 -9.05 -36.98
CA GLY A 493 22.08 -8.44 -36.80
C GLY A 493 22.12 -6.92 -36.97
N PHE A 494 20.97 -6.22 -36.98
CA PHE A 494 20.92 -4.75 -37.04
C PHE A 494 21.73 -4.05 -35.93
N GLU A 495 21.98 -4.73 -34.81
CA GLU A 495 22.90 -4.25 -33.77
C GLU A 495 24.31 -3.95 -34.30
N ALA A 496 24.81 -4.69 -35.29
CA ALA A 496 26.12 -4.46 -35.88
C ALA A 496 26.16 -3.09 -36.57
N PHE A 497 25.10 -2.76 -37.33
CA PHE A 497 24.95 -1.44 -37.95
C PHE A 497 24.91 -0.32 -36.90
N ILE A 498 24.16 -0.50 -35.81
CA ILE A 498 24.14 0.50 -34.72
C ILE A 498 25.54 0.67 -34.11
N ASN A 499 26.26 -0.44 -33.90
CA ASN A 499 27.58 -0.44 -33.26
C ASN A 499 28.65 0.28 -34.09
N GLU A 500 28.54 0.29 -35.42
CA GLU A 500 29.41 1.09 -36.30
C GLU A 500 29.36 2.59 -35.96
N TYR A 501 28.22 3.11 -35.51
CA TYR A 501 28.05 4.52 -35.15
C TYR A 501 28.27 4.80 -33.66
N LYS A 502 28.20 3.79 -32.80
CA LYS A 502 28.49 3.94 -31.36
C LYS A 502 29.99 4.09 -31.06
N GLN A 503 30.86 3.60 -31.95
CA GLN A 503 32.32 3.73 -31.79
C GLN A 503 32.87 5.11 -32.21
N VAL A 504 32.00 6.06 -32.62
CA VAL A 504 32.37 7.41 -33.08
C VAL A 504 32.14 8.48 -31.98
N ALA A 505 31.77 8.09 -30.76
CA ALA A 505 31.50 9.00 -29.64
C ALA A 505 32.50 8.84 -28.48
#